data_AF-A0A7K2VWK5-F1
#
_entry.id   AF-A0A7K2VWK5-F1
#
_cell.length_a   1.000
_cell.length_b   1.000
_cell.length_c   1.000
_cell.angle_alpha   90.00
_cell.angle_beta   90.00
_cell.angle_gamma   90.00
#
_symmetry.space_group_name_H-M   'P 1'
#
loop_
_entity.id
_entity.type
_entity.pdbx_description
1 polymer ?
#
loop_
_entity_poly.entity_id
_entity_poly.type
_entity_poly.pdbx_seq_one_letter_code
_entity_poly.pdbx_strand_id
1 'polypeptide(L)' 'MSTYETMSFHLETERLILRPWAEADAAEFRALLSERGDETPTVEHVQGAIGRLLTATESTGIALLPIQRR' A
#
# COMPACT_ATOMS: atom_id res chain seq x y z
N MET A 1 -14.38 -2.97 29.48
CA MET A 1 -13.46 -2.64 28.36
C MET A 1 -14.31 -2.35 27.14
N SER A 2 -14.10 -1.24 26.44
CA SER A 2 -14.80 -0.99 25.18
C SER A 2 -14.31 -1.99 24.14
N THR A 3 -15.23 -2.68 23.47
CA THR A 3 -14.91 -3.48 22.28
C THR A 3 -14.66 -2.53 21.14
N TYR A 4 -13.40 -2.40 20.72
CA TYR A 4 -13.06 -1.68 19.50
C TYR A 4 -13.39 -2.57 18.30
N GLU A 5 -14.13 -2.02 17.34
CA GLU A 5 -14.35 -2.69 16.06
C GLU A 5 -13.06 -2.67 15.26
N THR A 6 -12.75 -3.79 14.59
CA THR A 6 -11.60 -3.88 13.71
C THR A 6 -11.79 -2.93 12.54
N MET A 7 -10.87 -1.97 12.40
CA MET A 7 -10.86 -1.03 11.28
C MET A 7 -10.77 -1.80 9.95
N SER A 8 -11.65 -1.46 9.01
CA SER A 8 -11.59 -2.01 7.66
C SER A 8 -10.23 -1.69 7.02
N PHE A 9 -9.64 -2.68 6.35
CA PHE A 9 -8.44 -2.48 5.54
C PHE A 9 -8.72 -1.67 4.27
N HIS A 10 -9.99 -1.41 3.95
CA HIS A 10 -10.41 -0.55 2.85
C HIS A 10 -11.22 0.62 3.40
N LEU A 11 -10.70 1.84 3.24
CA LEU A 11 -11.40 3.08 3.55
C LEU A 11 -11.31 4.03 2.37
N GLU A 12 -12.42 4.68 2.09
CA GLU A 12 -12.55 5.61 0.99
C GLU A 12 -13.18 6.90 1.50
N THR A 13 -12.66 8.02 1.01
CA THR A 13 -13.19 9.36 1.23
C THR A 13 -13.45 10.01 -0.13
N GLU A 14 -13.96 11.24 -0.12
CA GLU A 14 -14.12 12.03 -1.35
C GLU A 14 -12.83 12.18 -2.16
N ARG A 15 -11.66 12.11 -1.50
CA ARG A 15 -10.36 12.47 -2.10
C ARG A 15 -9.31 11.38 -2.05
N LEU A 16 -9.44 10.45 -1.11
CA LEU A 16 -8.39 9.50 -0.74
C LEU A 16 -8.95 8.09 -0.60
N ILE A 17 -8.14 7.11 -1.00
CA ILE A 17 -8.37 5.69 -0.83
C ILE A 17 -7.23 5.13 0.01
N LEU A 18 -7.57 4.38 1.06
CA LEU A 18 -6.65 3.63 1.90
C LEU A 18 -7.01 2.15 1.76
N ARG A 19 -6.17 1.38 1.07
CA ARG A 19 -6.36 -0.06 0.85
C ARG A 19 -5.02 -0.77 0.67
N PRO A 20 -4.93 -2.10 0.82
CA PRO A 20 -3.71 -2.82 0.44
C PRO A 20 -3.35 -2.57 -1.02
N TRP A 21 -2.05 -2.57 -1.31
CA TRP A 21 -1.55 -2.51 -2.67
C TRP A 21 -2.14 -3.64 -3.55
N ALA A 22 -2.42 -3.34 -4.80
CA ALA A 22 -2.72 -4.30 -5.84
C ALA A 22 -1.61 -4.26 -6.90
N GLU A 23 -1.44 -5.34 -7.67
CA GLU A 23 -0.43 -5.36 -8.74
C GLU A 23 -0.60 -4.23 -9.76
N ALA A 24 -1.85 -3.80 -9.99
CA ALA A 24 -2.17 -2.66 -10.85
C ALA A 24 -1.57 -1.33 -10.35
N ASP A 25 -1.26 -1.22 -9.06
CA ASP A 25 -0.70 -0.01 -8.45
C ASP A 25 0.83 0.11 -8.62
N ALA A 26 1.48 -0.83 -9.33
CA ALA A 26 2.94 -0.86 -9.46
C ALA A 26 3.53 0.45 -10.00
N ALA A 27 2.84 1.14 -10.91
CA ALA A 27 3.30 2.43 -11.44
C ALA A 27 3.30 3.54 -10.37
N GLU A 28 2.24 3.65 -9.58
CA GLU A 28 2.13 4.63 -8.49
C GLU A 28 3.11 4.32 -7.37
N PHE A 29 3.22 3.05 -6.98
CA PHE A 29 4.16 2.65 -5.93
C PHE A 29 5.61 2.93 -6.36
N ARG A 30 5.96 2.69 -7.62
CA ARG A 30 7.27 3.06 -8.18
C ARG A 30 7.52 4.56 -8.13
N ALA A 31 6.51 5.39 -8.43
CA ALA A 31 6.63 6.84 -8.34
C ALA A 31 6.91 7.28 -6.89
N LEU A 32 6.15 6.76 -5.92
CA LEU A 32 6.36 7.03 -4.49
C LEU A 32 7.75 6.62 -4.00
N LEU A 33 8.27 5.47 -4.46
CA LEU A 33 9.64 5.05 -4.12
C LEU A 33 10.68 6.02 -4.71
N SER A 34 10.45 6.51 -5.92
CA SER A 34 11.36 7.47 -6.58
C SER A 34 11.36 8.84 -5.88
N GLU A 35 10.24 9.26 -5.30
CA GLU A 35 10.14 10.50 -4.50
C GLU A 35 11.02 10.46 -3.25
N ARG A 36 11.36 9.28 -2.74
CA ARG A 36 12.20 9.13 -1.53
C ARG A 36 13.68 9.41 -1.76
N GLY A 37 14.08 9.69 -3.01
CA GLY A 37 15.45 10.08 -3.36
C GLY A 37 16.41 8.93 -3.63
N ASP A 38 15.93 7.69 -3.55
CA ASP A 38 16.66 6.49 -3.98
C ASP A 38 16.56 6.30 -5.51
N GLU A 39 17.35 5.38 -6.05
CA GLU A 39 17.23 5.00 -7.45
C GLU A 39 15.81 4.51 -7.78
N THR A 40 15.29 4.94 -8.93
CA THR A 40 13.95 4.52 -9.35
C THR A 40 13.97 3.02 -9.72
N PRO A 41 13.21 2.16 -9.00
CA PRO A 41 13.22 0.73 -9.26
C PRO A 41 12.52 0.36 -10.58
N THR A 42 12.79 -0.84 -11.09
CA THR A 42 12.07 -1.38 -12.26
C THR A 42 10.64 -1.79 -11.89
N VAL A 43 9.75 -1.89 -12.88
CA VAL A 43 8.36 -2.28 -12.66
C VAL A 43 8.27 -3.71 -12.09
N GLU A 44 9.09 -4.62 -12.59
CA GLU A 44 9.15 -6.02 -12.14
C GLU A 44 9.59 -6.09 -10.67
N HIS A 45 10.57 -5.26 -10.27
CA HIS A 45 11.00 -5.18 -8.88
C HIS A 45 9.84 -4.71 -7.98
N VAL A 46 9.09 -3.69 -8.43
CA VAL A 46 7.96 -3.14 -7.68
C VAL A 46 6.82 -4.15 -7.55
N GLN A 47 6.49 -4.88 -8.61
CA GLN A 47 5.50 -5.97 -8.55
C GLN A 47 5.89 -7.04 -7.53
N GLY A 48 7.16 -7.46 -7.54
CA GLY A 48 7.68 -8.39 -6.53
C GLY A 48 7.64 -7.81 -5.12
N ALA A 49 7.86 -6.50 -4.96
CA ALA A 49 7.71 -5.82 -3.67
C ALA A 49 6.26 -5.84 -3.20
N ILE A 50 5.28 -5.52 -4.05
CA ILE A 50 3.84 -5.57 -3.74
C ILE A 50 3.45 -6.97 -3.23
N GLY A 51 3.87 -8.03 -3.92
CA GLY A 51 3.60 -9.40 -3.48
C GLY A 51 4.14 -9.70 -2.08
N ARG A 52 5.39 -9.28 -1.79
CA ARG A 52 5.99 -9.44 -0.45
C ARG A 52 5.23 -8.68 0.63
N LEU A 53 4.80 -7.45 0.32
CA LEU A 53 4.00 -6.64 1.25
C LEU A 53 2.67 -7.35 1.53
N LEU A 54 1.95 -7.79 0.50
CA LEU A 54 0.68 -8.51 0.69
C LEU A 54 0.86 -9.76 1.58
N THR A 55 1.88 -10.58 1.35
CA THR A 55 2.18 -11.75 2.22
C THR A 55 2.52 -11.35 3.66
N ALA A 56 3.17 -10.20 3.88
CA ALA A 56 3.53 -9.72 5.21
C ALA A 56 2.38 -9.02 5.96
N THR A 57 1.19 -8.88 5.36
CA THR A 57 0.08 -8.12 5.95
C THR A 57 -0.39 -8.73 7.27
N GLU A 58 -0.37 -10.05 7.41
CA GLU A 58 -0.75 -10.73 8.66
C GLU A 58 0.16 -10.37 9.84
N SER A 59 1.46 -10.13 9.59
CA SER A 59 2.44 -9.84 10.64
C SER A 59 2.68 -8.35 10.87
N THR A 60 2.43 -7.52 9.84
CA THR A 60 2.70 -6.07 9.87
C THR A 60 1.44 -5.22 9.96
N GLY A 61 0.25 -5.81 9.77
CA GLY A 61 -1.04 -5.14 9.84
C GLY A 61 -1.17 -3.97 8.86
N ILE A 62 -1.46 -2.79 9.38
CA ILE A 62 -1.75 -1.56 8.61
C ILE A 62 -0.53 -0.89 7.98
N ALA A 63 0.69 -1.35 8.26
CA ALA A 63 1.93 -0.74 7.76
C ALA A 63 2.01 -0.68 6.22
N LEU A 64 1.09 -1.37 5.54
CA LEU A 64 1.09 -1.63 4.11
C LEU A 64 -0.15 -1.07 3.39
N LEU A 65 -0.93 -0.23 4.06
CA LEU A 65 -2.06 0.48 3.47
C LEU A 65 -1.59 1.84 2.92
N PRO A 66 -1.24 1.95 1.64
CA PRO A 66 -0.99 3.24 1.02
C PRO A 66 -2.21 4.15 1.02
N ILE A 67 -1.96 5.44 1.11
CA ILE A 67 -2.94 6.48 0.81
C ILE A 67 -2.77 6.86 -0.66
N GLN A 68 -3.75 6.49 -1.48
CA GLN A 68 -3.84 6.89 -2.88
C GLN A 68 -4.81 8.06 -3.02
N ARG A 69 -4.60 8.90 -4.04
CA ARG A 69 -5.61 9.87 -4.45
C ARG A 69 -6.65 9.16 -5.33
N ARG A 70 -7.91 9.55 -5.19
CA ARG A 70 -8.97 9.11 -6.10
C ARG A 70 -8.88 9.82 -7.45
#